data_AF-A0A7X8ETX7-F1
#
_entry.id   AF-A0A7X8ETX7-F1
#
_cell.length_a   1.000
_cell.length_b   1.000
_cell.length_c   1.000
_cell.angle_alpha   90.00
_cell.angle_beta   90.00
_cell.angle_gamma   90.00
#
_symmetry.space_group_name_H-M   'P 1'
#
loop_
_entity.id
_entity.type
_entity.pdbx_description
1 polymer ?
#
loop_
_entity_poly.entity_id
_entity_poly.type
_entity_poly.pdbx_seq_one_letter_code
_entity_poly.pdbx_strand_id
1 'polypeptide(L)' 'MEPFLKLAGELFLVIFVQSVLEIFASSRKQYHFHKVIFLGCYLASLALVLNFMYQYFYQMIPGIFNAL' A
#
# COMPACT_ATOMS: atom_id res chain seq x y z
N MET A 1 7.58 -1.32 16.39
CA MET A 1 8.52 -1.18 15.25
C MET A 1 8.16 -2.14 14.12
N GLU A 2 8.05 -3.45 14.38
CA GLU A 2 7.70 -4.46 13.36
C GLU A 2 6.47 -4.17 12.47
N PRO A 3 5.29 -3.77 12.99
CA PRO A 3 4.12 -3.56 12.12
C PRO A 3 4.30 -2.38 11.16
N PHE A 4 5.02 -1.34 11.58
CA PHE A 4 5.37 -0.21 10.73
C PHE A 4 6.38 -0.60 9.65
N LEU A 5 7.40 -1.38 10.00
CA LEU A 5 8.39 -1.89 9.04
C LEU A 5 7.74 -2.80 7.99
N LYS A 6 6.76 -3.62 8.41
CA LYS A 6 5.96 -4.43 7.50
C LYS A 6 5.17 -3.59 6.51
N LEU A 7 4.44 -2.57 6.98
CA LEU A 7 3.71 -1.63 6.11
C LEU A 7 4.66 -0.95 5.11
N ALA A 8 5.81 -0.47 5.57
CA ALA A 8 6.80 0.17 4.71
C ALA A 8 7.29 -0.78 3.61
N GLY A 9 7.53 -2.06 3.94
CA GLY A 9 7.88 -3.09 2.96
C GLY A 9 6.75 -3.38 1.96
N GLU A 10 5.51 -3.47 2.42
CA GLU A 10 4.34 -3.69 1.55
C GLU A 10 4.14 -2.51 0.58
N LEU A 11 4.26 -1.27 1.05
CA LEU A 11 4.19 -0.07 0.21
C LEU A 11 5.36 0.01 -0.79
N PHE A 12 6.57 -0.34 -0.36
CA PHE A 12 7.73 -0.42 -1.24
C PHE A 12 7.49 -1.41 -2.38
N LEU A 13 6.91 -2.58 -2.08
CA LEU A 13 6.58 -3.58 -3.09
C LEU A 13 5.54 -3.07 -4.09
N VAL A 14 4.51 -2.35 -3.63
CA VAL A 14 3.51 -1.73 -4.53
C VAL A 14 4.16 -0.73 -5.48
N ILE A 15 5.05 0.14 -4.98
CA ILE A 15 5.76 1.13 -5.80
C ILE A 15 6.71 0.44 -6.80
N PHE A 16 7.39 -0.62 -6.35
CA PHE A 16 8.27 -1.42 -7.21
C PHE A 16 7.49 -2.04 -8.37
N VAL A 17 6.37 -2.69 -8.06
CA VAL A 17 5.48 -3.29 -9.06
C VAL A 17 4.93 -2.22 -10.02
N GLN A 18 4.46 -1.09 -9.49
CA GLN A 18 4.00 0.05 -10.30
C GLN A 18 5.07 0.49 -11.32
N SER A 19 6.31 0.68 -10.86
CA SER A 19 7.43 1.13 -11.69
C SER A 19 7.74 0.14 -12.82
N VAL A 20 7.75 -1.17 -12.52
CA VAL A 20 7.97 -2.22 -13.54
C VAL A 20 6.84 -2.22 -14.58
N LEU A 21 5.59 -2.14 -14.14
CA LEU A 21 4.42 -2.10 -15.02
C LEU A 21 4.39 -0.84 -15.90
N GLU A 22 4.77 0.32 -15.37
CA GLU A 22 4.88 1.57 -16.13
C GLU A 22 5.96 1.47 -17.20
N ILE A 23 7.13 0.90 -16.90
CA ILE A 23 8.19 0.66 -17.89
C ILE A 23 7.69 -0.24 -19.02
N PHE A 24 7.01 -1.34 -18.69
CA PHE A 24 6.44 -2.26 -19.67
C PHE A 24 5.35 -1.61 -20.54
N ALA A 25 4.46 -0.84 -19.95
CA ALA A 25 3.40 -0.15 -20.67
C ALA A 25 3.96 0.97 -21.58
N SER A 26 5.00 1.67 -21.12
CA SER A 26 5.69 2.71 -21.90
C SER A 26 6.40 2.12 -23.12
N SER A 27 7.10 0.98 -22.94
CA SER A 27 7.74 0.24 -24.04
C SER A 27 6.75 -0.16 -25.14
N ARG A 28 5.50 -0.46 -24.78
CA ARG A 28 4.43 -0.84 -25.74
C ARG A 28 3.59 0.33 -26.25
N LYS A 29 3.94 1.59 -25.92
CA LYS A 29 3.12 2.81 -26.23
C LYS A 29 1.67 2.70 -25.78
N GLN A 30 1.42 1.94 -24.70
CA GLN A 30 0.10 1.62 -24.19
C GLN A 30 -0.36 2.64 -23.14
N TYR A 31 -0.62 3.88 -23.58
CA TYR A 31 -0.97 5.00 -22.69
C TYR A 31 -2.23 4.76 -21.85
N HIS A 32 -3.20 3.99 -22.34
CA HIS A 32 -4.39 3.63 -21.56
C HIS A 32 -4.07 2.77 -20.34
N PHE A 33 -3.02 1.95 -20.41
CA PHE A 33 -2.63 1.08 -19.30
C PHE A 33 -1.97 1.85 -18.16
N HIS A 34 -1.30 2.98 -18.41
CA HIS A 34 -0.76 3.82 -17.33
C HIS A 34 -1.83 4.25 -16.33
N LYS A 35 -3.02 4.64 -16.82
CA LYS A 35 -4.12 5.07 -15.96
C LYS A 35 -4.66 3.91 -15.10
N VAL A 36 -4.71 2.70 -15.67
CA VAL A 36 -5.14 1.48 -14.97
C VAL A 36 -4.11 1.05 -13.92
N ILE A 37 -2.82 1.07 -14.28
CA ILE A 37 -1.71 0.76 -13.38
C ILE A 37 -1.71 1.72 -12.18
N PHE A 38 -1.81 3.03 -12.45
CA PHE A 38 -1.84 4.04 -11.40
C PHE A 38 -3.05 3.85 -10.47
N LEU A 39 -4.24 3.62 -11.02
CA LEU A 39 -5.44 3.39 -10.21
C LEU A 39 -5.34 2.12 -9.37
N GLY A 40 -4.82 1.03 -9.94
CA GLY A 40 -4.63 -0.24 -9.25
C GLY A 40 -3.65 -0.13 -8.09
N CYS A 41 -2.48 0.48 -8.34
CA CYS A 41 -1.46 0.69 -7.31
C CYS A 41 -1.92 1.69 -6.22
N TYR A 42 -2.71 2.70 -6.60
CA TYR A 42 -3.34 3.61 -5.64
C TYR A 42 -4.30 2.86 -4.71
N LEU A 43 -5.21 2.05 -5.26
CA LEU A 43 -6.16 1.27 -4.46
C LEU A 43 -5.46 0.24 -3.57
N ALA A 44 -4.42 -0.42 -4.06
CA ALA A 44 -3.61 -1.35 -3.27
C ALA A 44 -2.91 -0.64 -2.10
N SER A 45 -2.28 0.50 -2.35
CA SER A 45 -1.64 1.31 -1.31
C SER A 45 -2.65 1.78 -0.26
N LEU A 46 -3.82 2.25 -0.72
CA LEU A 46 -4.90 2.68 0.17
C LEU A 46 -5.38 1.53 1.07
N ALA A 47 -5.60 0.34 0.51
CA ALA A 47 -6.02 -0.83 1.27
C ALA A 47 -5.00 -1.25 2.33
N LEU A 48 -3.71 -1.20 2.01
CA LEU A 48 -2.62 -1.49 2.96
C LEU A 48 -2.62 -0.51 4.12
N VAL A 49 -2.71 0.79 3.84
CA VAL A 49 -2.78 1.83 4.88
C VAL A 49 -4.04 1.68 5.73
N LEU A 50 -5.19 1.39 5.11
CA LEU A 50 -6.44 1.20 5.84
C LEU A 50 -6.39 -0.02 6.77
N ASN A 51 -5.82 -1.13 6.30
CA ASN A 51 -5.63 -2.33 7.10
C ASN A 51 -4.66 -2.09 8.26
N PHE A 52 -3.56 -1.37 8.02
CA PHE A 52 -2.64 -0.98 9.08
C PHE A 52 -3.32 -0.06 10.10
N MET A 53 -4.06 0.95 9.66
CA MET A 53 -4.85 1.79 10.54
C MET A 53 -5.85 0.97 11.36
N TYR A 54 -6.59 0.06 10.73
CA TYR A 54 -7.53 -0.80 11.43
C TYR A 54 -6.83 -1.64 12.51
N GLN A 55 -5.73 -2.31 12.19
CA GLN A 55 -4.98 -3.08 13.17
C GLN A 55 -4.44 -2.21 14.30
N TYR A 56 -3.89 -1.03 13.98
CA TYR A 56 -3.31 -0.14 14.97
C TYR A 56 -4.38 0.49 15.87
N PHE A 57 -5.43 1.07 15.30
CA PHE A 57 -6.50 1.70 16.07
C PHE A 57 -7.33 0.68 16.85
N TYR A 58 -7.69 -0.45 16.25
CA TYR A 58 -8.56 -1.44 16.89
C TYR A 58 -7.84 -2.26 17.96
N GLN A 59 -6.54 -2.57 17.80
CA GLN A 59 -5.81 -3.38 18.77
C GLN A 59 -5.11 -2.54 19.84
N MET A 60 -4.68 -1.31 19.53
CA MET A 60 -3.93 -0.49 20.47
C MET A 60 -4.83 0.34 21.40
N ILE A 61 -5.96 0.88 20.93
CA ILE A 61 -6.85 1.71 21.76
C ILE A 61 -7.43 0.94 22.97
N PRO A 62 -7.96 -0.29 22.83
CA PRO A 62 -8.46 -1.04 23.98
C PRO A 62 -7.33 -1.47 24.93
N GLY A 63 -6.14 -1.76 24.37
CA GLY A 63 -4.97 -2.14 25.16
C GLY A 63 -4.43 -1.02 26.05
N ILE A 64 -4.48 0.23 25.57
CA ILE A 64 -4.14 1.42 26.37
C ILE A 64 -5.22 1.71 27.42
N PHE A 65 -6.50 1.56 27.07
CA PHE A 65 -7.61 1.80 28.00
C PHE A 65 -7.72 0.77 29.12
N ASN A 66 -7.34 -0.49 28.88
CA ASN A 66 -7.26 -1.53 29.91
C ASN A 66 -5.97 -1.49 30.76
N ALA A 67 -4.95 -0.74 30.31
CA ALA A 67 -3.68 -0.61 31.01
C ALA A 67 -3.60 0.65 31.89
N LEU A 68 -4.66 1.47 31.92
CA LEU A 68 -4.79 2.73 32.64
C LEU A 68 -5.86 2.57 33.73
#